data_AF-A0A2H0MFF4-F1
#
_entry.id   AF-A0A2H0MFF4-F1
#
_cell.length_a   1.000
_cell.length_b   1.000
_cell.length_c   1.000
_cell.angle_alpha   90.00
_cell.angle_beta   90.00
_cell.angle_gamma   90.00
#
_symmetry.space_group_name_H-M   'P 1'
#
loop_
_entity.id
_entity.type
_entity.pdbx_description
1 polymer ?
#
loop_
_entity_poly.entity_id
_entity_poly.type
_entity_poly.pdbx_seq_one_letter_code
_entity_poly.pdbx_strand_id
1 'polypeptide(L)'
;MRFPRPALNSFMAGTLFFLLTLPAQAKEHEFLESNVAVQVTEEDLVVSTSGLPDHPWQQVNPNTPTAQNFTFRIPRHPQWSSTTQPVPARGPIAVAVNGVAFFGPEDENGRIALEHHGLDACRGHPTRFGVYHYHSHPACIQKDSSDQHSPVIGYAFDGFKIYGGQGENGQLPSDLDPCNGHADPDRGYHYHTTPQFPFVLGCYHGIPVTGNYDRSQQPGFSNGREGTGGERPGDSLRLACDGNRQRFCPGLAPGPQLHQCMRRNENQFSATCRAAMRQFRPPPR
;
A
#
# COMPACT_ATOMS: atom_id res chain seq x y z
N MET A 1 42.61 55.14 -32.51
CA MET A 1 41.56 54.58 -33.40
C MET A 1 41.16 53.23 -32.84
N ARG A 2 39.89 53.10 -32.40
CA ARG A 2 39.31 51.88 -31.81
C ARG A 2 38.91 50.94 -32.94
N PHE A 3 39.37 49.69 -32.91
CA PHE A 3 38.76 48.57 -33.61
C PHE A 3 37.99 47.71 -32.58
N PRO A 4 36.73 47.35 -32.80
CA PRO A 4 36.02 46.45 -31.90
C PRO A 4 36.47 45.00 -32.15
N ARG A 5 36.76 44.27 -31.07
CA ARG A 5 36.93 42.80 -31.08
C ARG A 5 35.54 42.15 -31.04
N PRO A 6 35.30 41.05 -31.78
CA PRO A 6 34.04 40.33 -31.72
C PRO A 6 33.94 39.56 -30.39
N ALA A 7 32.72 39.51 -29.85
CA ALA A 7 32.36 38.76 -28.66
C ALA A 7 32.59 37.26 -28.87
N LEU A 8 33.35 36.62 -27.97
CA LEU A 8 33.32 35.16 -27.83
C LEU A 8 32.00 34.79 -27.14
N ASN A 9 31.11 34.17 -27.90
CA ASN A 9 30.03 33.36 -27.37
C ASN A 9 30.64 32.21 -26.56
N SER A 10 30.47 32.25 -25.24
CA SER A 10 30.70 31.07 -24.41
C SER A 10 29.54 30.11 -24.67
N PHE A 11 29.81 29.10 -25.49
CA PHE A 11 28.92 27.96 -25.71
C PHE A 11 28.65 27.26 -24.38
N MET A 12 27.37 27.06 -24.06
CA MET A 12 26.91 26.19 -23.00
C MET A 12 27.52 24.79 -23.19
N ALA A 13 28.40 24.41 -22.26
CA ALA A 13 28.83 23.03 -22.09
C ALA A 13 27.89 22.35 -21.10
N GLY A 14 27.14 21.36 -21.61
CA GLY A 14 26.84 20.15 -20.86
C GLY A 14 25.70 20.21 -19.84
N THR A 15 24.48 19.99 -20.33
CA THR A 15 23.48 19.23 -19.56
C THR A 15 22.80 18.25 -20.50
N LEU A 16 23.56 17.24 -20.94
CA LEU A 16 23.00 16.04 -21.57
C LEU A 16 22.63 15.07 -20.43
N PHE A 17 21.53 15.32 -19.73
CA PHE A 17 20.99 14.37 -18.75
C PHE A 17 19.54 14.03 -19.10
N PHE A 18 19.36 12.75 -19.43
CA PHE A 18 18.12 11.95 -19.38
C PHE A 18 17.04 12.24 -20.42
N LEU A 19 17.28 11.73 -21.63
CA LEU A 19 16.24 11.04 -22.39
C LEU A 19 16.46 9.54 -22.25
N LEU A 20 16.29 9.00 -21.04
CA LEU A 20 15.99 7.57 -20.93
C LEU A 20 14.54 7.41 -21.39
N THR A 21 14.32 6.55 -22.37
CA THR A 21 12.99 6.13 -22.80
C THR A 21 12.23 5.58 -21.59
N LEU A 22 10.96 5.97 -21.39
CA LEU A 22 10.04 5.47 -20.35
C LEU A 22 10.26 4.00 -19.89
N PRO A 23 10.44 3.00 -20.79
CA PRO A 23 10.69 1.62 -20.37
C PRO A 23 12.00 1.37 -19.60
N ALA A 24 13.05 2.17 -19.81
CA ALA A 24 14.32 2.02 -19.11
C ALA A 24 14.24 2.54 -17.65
N GLN A 25 13.47 3.60 -17.41
CA GLN A 25 13.24 4.15 -16.08
C GLN A 25 12.32 3.27 -15.22
N ALA A 26 11.29 2.65 -15.82
CA ALA A 26 10.42 1.71 -15.12
C ALA A 26 11.19 0.48 -14.62
N LYS A 27 12.10 -0.04 -15.45
CA LYS A 27 12.91 -1.22 -15.14
C LYS A 27 13.89 -1.01 -13.97
N GLU A 28 14.41 0.20 -13.78
CA GLU A 28 15.27 0.56 -12.64
C GLU A 28 14.50 0.51 -11.30
N HIS A 29 13.21 0.76 -11.35
CA HIS A 29 12.32 0.76 -10.18
C HIS A 29 11.44 -0.51 -10.11
N GLU A 30 11.88 -1.58 -10.77
CA GLU A 30 11.26 -2.91 -10.70
C GLU A 30 9.82 -2.96 -11.26
N PHE A 31 9.34 -1.90 -11.93
CA PHE A 31 8.12 -1.91 -12.74
C PHE A 31 8.43 -2.54 -14.09
N LEU A 32 8.31 -3.86 -14.17
CA LEU A 32 8.77 -4.64 -15.32
C LEU A 32 7.71 -4.78 -16.42
N GLU A 33 6.47 -4.40 -16.12
CA GLU A 33 5.33 -4.71 -16.98
C GLU A 33 4.97 -3.59 -17.97
N SER A 34 4.64 -4.00 -19.20
CA SER A 34 4.37 -3.08 -20.31
C SER A 34 3.09 -2.25 -20.16
N ASN A 35 2.19 -2.64 -19.27
CA ASN A 35 0.97 -1.89 -18.91
C ASN A 35 1.24 -0.80 -17.85
N VAL A 36 2.48 -0.66 -17.39
CA VAL A 36 2.90 0.38 -16.45
C VAL A 36 3.85 1.36 -17.13
N ALA A 37 3.53 2.65 -17.04
CA ALA A 37 4.42 3.72 -17.41
C ALA A 37 4.90 4.45 -16.15
N VAL A 38 6.22 4.62 -16.01
CA VAL A 38 6.82 5.34 -14.89
C VAL A 38 7.54 6.56 -15.41
N GLN A 39 7.14 7.73 -14.93
CA GLN A 39 7.91 8.95 -15.07
C GLN A 39 8.64 9.24 -13.77
N VAL A 40 9.97 9.29 -13.83
CA VAL A 40 10.82 9.63 -12.68
C VAL A 40 11.01 11.14 -12.64
N THR A 41 10.58 11.78 -11.56
CA THR A 41 10.87 13.19 -11.27
C THR A 41 11.90 13.27 -10.14
N GLU A 42 12.29 14.49 -9.74
CA GLU A 42 13.15 14.66 -8.56
C GLU A 42 12.48 14.15 -7.28
N GLU A 43 11.17 14.36 -7.15
CA GLU A 43 10.42 14.08 -5.92
C GLU A 43 9.72 12.71 -5.94
N ASP A 44 9.20 12.30 -7.11
CA ASP A 44 8.25 11.20 -7.24
C ASP A 44 8.64 10.20 -8.33
N LEU A 45 8.23 8.95 -8.12
CA LEU A 45 7.87 8.05 -9.22
C LEU A 45 6.39 8.28 -9.53
N VAL A 46 6.09 8.79 -10.73
CA VAL A 46 4.73 8.95 -11.23
C VAL A 46 4.37 7.71 -12.05
N VAL A 47 3.54 6.84 -11.46
CA VAL A 47 3.18 5.52 -11.98
C VAL A 47 1.79 5.60 -12.63
N SER A 48 1.74 5.54 -13.97
CA SER A 48 0.49 5.45 -14.74
C SER A 48 0.20 4.00 -15.12
N THR A 49 -1.00 3.50 -14.83
CA THR A 49 -1.35 2.08 -14.98
C THR A 49 -2.83 1.88 -15.29
N SER A 50 -3.13 0.82 -16.05
CA SER A 50 -4.51 0.36 -16.28
C SER A 50 -5.09 -0.39 -15.08
N GLY A 51 -4.27 -0.79 -14.11
CA GLY A 51 -4.71 -1.57 -12.95
C GLY A 51 -5.19 -2.99 -13.27
N LEU A 52 -5.04 -3.44 -14.51
CA LEU A 52 -5.33 -4.81 -14.90
C LEU A 52 -4.21 -5.76 -14.45
N PRO A 53 -4.54 -6.97 -13.97
CA PRO A 53 -3.53 -7.98 -13.70
C PRO A 53 -2.85 -8.41 -15.01
N ASP A 54 -1.54 -8.57 -14.96
CA ASP A 54 -0.67 -9.16 -15.98
C ASP A 54 -0.63 -10.70 -15.94
N HIS A 55 -1.32 -11.29 -14.96
CA HIS A 55 -1.45 -12.72 -14.76
C HIS A 55 -2.90 -13.19 -14.94
N PRO A 56 -3.13 -14.50 -15.14
CA PRO A 56 -4.49 -15.07 -15.12
C PRO A 56 -5.18 -14.79 -13.77
N TRP A 57 -6.45 -14.40 -13.81
CA TRP A 57 -7.29 -14.21 -12.64
C TRP A 57 -8.49 -15.16 -12.68
N GLN A 58 -9.09 -15.42 -11.53
CA GLN A 58 -10.26 -16.30 -11.41
C GLN A 58 -11.51 -15.49 -11.08
N GLN A 59 -12.64 -15.85 -11.68
CA GLN A 59 -13.92 -15.24 -11.35
C GLN A 59 -14.43 -15.77 -10.00
N VAL A 60 -14.02 -15.09 -8.93
CA VAL A 60 -14.38 -15.39 -7.53
C VAL A 60 -15.55 -14.55 -7.01
N ASN A 61 -16.01 -13.60 -7.83
CA ASN A 61 -17.21 -12.82 -7.61
C ASN A 61 -17.88 -12.47 -8.97
N PRO A 62 -19.10 -11.91 -9.00
CA PRO A 62 -19.79 -11.60 -10.25
C PRO A 62 -19.15 -10.50 -11.12
N ASN A 63 -18.09 -9.85 -10.65
CA ASN A 63 -17.49 -8.70 -11.32
C ASN A 63 -16.35 -9.14 -12.26
N THR A 64 -15.97 -8.27 -13.18
CA THR A 64 -14.91 -8.50 -14.17
C THR A 64 -13.94 -7.32 -14.15
N PRO A 65 -12.60 -7.54 -14.12
CA PRO A 65 -11.62 -6.49 -14.25
C PRO A 65 -11.78 -5.71 -15.56
N THR A 66 -11.70 -4.39 -15.49
CA THR A 66 -11.70 -3.49 -16.64
C THR A 66 -10.53 -2.52 -16.54
N ALA A 67 -10.04 -2.05 -17.69
CA ALA A 67 -8.96 -1.08 -17.73
C ALA A 67 -9.37 0.22 -17.03
N GLN A 68 -8.52 0.67 -16.12
CA GLN A 68 -8.62 1.93 -15.41
C GLN A 68 -7.63 2.95 -15.99
N ASN A 69 -7.61 4.16 -15.44
CA ASN A 69 -6.64 5.19 -15.79
C ASN A 69 -6.08 5.79 -14.49
N PHE A 70 -5.32 4.97 -13.75
CA PHE A 70 -4.72 5.39 -12.48
C PHE A 70 -3.41 6.11 -12.70
N THR A 71 -3.11 7.06 -11.80
CA THR A 71 -1.80 7.68 -11.70
C THR A 71 -1.44 7.79 -10.22
N PHE A 72 -0.47 6.99 -9.78
CA PHE A 72 0.04 7.02 -8.40
C PHE A 72 1.33 7.83 -8.34
N ARG A 73 1.53 8.57 -7.26
CA ARG A 73 2.78 9.27 -6.94
C ARG A 73 3.47 8.60 -5.77
N ILE A 74 4.69 8.13 -5.95
CA ILE A 74 5.47 7.45 -4.93
C ILE A 74 6.68 8.33 -4.59
N PRO A 75 6.80 8.84 -3.36
CA PRO A 75 7.96 9.64 -2.97
C PRO A 75 9.26 8.87 -3.17
N ARG A 76 10.22 9.44 -3.89
CA ARG A 76 11.57 8.85 -4.06
C ARG A 76 12.42 8.98 -2.80
N HIS A 77 12.06 9.93 -1.94
CA HIS A 77 12.71 10.23 -0.68
C HIS A 77 11.68 10.19 0.45
N PRO A 78 11.32 8.98 0.94
CA PRO A 78 10.34 8.82 2.00
C PRO A 78 10.69 9.67 3.22
N GLN A 79 9.74 10.48 3.66
CA GLN A 79 9.89 11.29 4.87
C GLN A 79 9.30 10.54 6.05
N TRP A 80 10.11 10.36 7.09
CA TRP A 80 9.64 9.77 8.34
C TRP A 80 8.54 10.62 8.95
N SER A 81 7.44 9.97 9.34
CA SER A 81 6.47 10.63 10.19
C SER A 81 6.88 10.50 11.66
N SER A 82 6.62 11.55 12.46
CA SER A 82 6.86 11.51 13.91
C SER A 82 5.94 10.51 14.63
N THR A 83 4.81 10.19 14.01
CA THR A 83 3.89 9.10 14.39
C THR A 83 3.43 8.36 13.14
N THR A 84 3.32 7.03 13.21
CA THR A 84 2.78 6.22 12.11
C THR A 84 1.42 6.75 11.66
N GLN A 85 1.18 6.79 10.36
CA GLN A 85 -0.08 7.25 9.77
C GLN A 85 -0.98 6.05 9.42
N PRO A 86 -2.31 6.17 9.54
CA PRO A 86 -3.20 5.08 9.19
C PRO A 86 -3.21 4.82 7.68
N VAL A 87 -3.34 3.55 7.30
CA VAL A 87 -3.73 3.18 5.93
C VAL A 87 -5.25 3.20 5.80
N PRO A 88 -5.80 3.51 4.61
CA PRO A 88 -7.22 3.28 4.33
C PRO A 88 -7.64 1.83 4.66
N ALA A 89 -8.72 1.68 5.45
CA ALA A 89 -9.32 0.37 5.72
C ALA A 89 -9.86 -0.29 4.44
N ARG A 90 -10.39 0.53 3.54
CA ARG A 90 -10.88 0.17 2.19
C ARG A 90 -10.28 1.13 1.18
N GLY A 91 -9.97 0.61 -0.01
CA GLY A 91 -9.34 1.38 -1.08
C GLY A 91 -7.82 1.21 -1.10
N PRO A 92 -7.14 1.89 -2.04
CA PRO A 92 -5.74 1.65 -2.33
C PRO A 92 -4.83 2.14 -1.20
N ILE A 93 -3.81 1.36 -0.89
CA ILE A 93 -2.77 1.67 0.13
C ILE A 93 -1.36 1.63 -0.45
N ALA A 94 -1.20 0.96 -1.59
CA ALA A 94 0.06 0.81 -2.29
C ALA A 94 -0.21 0.43 -3.75
N VAL A 95 0.83 0.47 -4.58
CA VAL A 95 0.81 -0.02 -5.96
C VAL A 95 1.83 -1.15 -6.11
N ALA A 96 1.41 -2.27 -6.69
CA ALA A 96 2.28 -3.37 -7.03
C ALA A 96 3.15 -3.04 -8.25
N VAL A 97 4.26 -3.75 -8.42
CA VAL A 97 5.18 -3.56 -9.55
C VAL A 97 4.58 -3.85 -10.93
N ASN A 98 3.47 -4.61 -11.00
CA ASN A 98 2.70 -4.82 -12.22
C ASN A 98 1.58 -3.76 -12.43
N GLY A 99 1.52 -2.75 -11.55
CA GLY A 99 0.56 -1.65 -11.63
C GLY A 99 -0.82 -1.95 -11.05
N VAL A 100 -1.05 -3.12 -10.46
CA VAL A 100 -2.29 -3.42 -9.71
C VAL A 100 -2.22 -2.76 -8.32
N ALA A 101 -3.34 -2.24 -7.81
CA ALA A 101 -3.37 -1.67 -6.47
C ALA A 101 -3.39 -2.75 -5.38
N PHE A 102 -2.68 -2.51 -4.29
CA PHE A 102 -2.97 -3.17 -3.01
C PHE A 102 -4.05 -2.38 -2.30
N PHE A 103 -5.07 -3.07 -1.79
CA PHE A 103 -6.12 -2.46 -1.00
C PHE A 103 -5.94 -2.73 0.49
N GLY A 104 -6.57 -1.88 1.30
CA GLY A 104 -6.75 -2.10 2.72
C GLY A 104 -7.35 -3.47 3.02
N PRO A 105 -7.24 -3.95 4.28
CA PRO A 105 -7.57 -5.32 4.61
C PRO A 105 -9.07 -5.63 4.57
N GLU A 106 -9.93 -4.62 4.44
CA GLU A 106 -11.38 -4.77 4.55
C GLU A 106 -12.11 -4.90 3.21
N ASP A 107 -13.17 -5.72 3.20
CA ASP A 107 -14.16 -5.79 2.13
C ASP A 107 -15.22 -4.67 2.22
N GLU A 108 -16.18 -4.65 1.29
CA GLU A 108 -17.27 -3.67 1.25
C GLU A 108 -18.20 -3.70 2.48
N ASN A 109 -18.24 -4.81 3.20
CA ASN A 109 -19.05 -5.04 4.39
C ASN A 109 -18.29 -4.74 5.69
N GLY A 110 -17.04 -4.29 5.61
CA GLY A 110 -16.20 -4.10 6.78
C GLY A 110 -15.85 -5.43 7.46
N ARG A 111 -15.47 -6.45 6.70
CA ARG A 111 -14.82 -7.67 7.22
C ARG A 111 -13.46 -7.83 6.58
N ILE A 112 -12.59 -8.66 7.15
CA ILE A 112 -11.27 -8.93 6.57
C ILE A 112 -11.46 -9.71 5.26
N ALA A 113 -11.04 -9.12 4.14
CA ALA A 113 -11.26 -9.67 2.81
C ALA A 113 -10.63 -11.06 2.65
N LEU A 114 -9.41 -11.25 3.18
CA LEU A 114 -8.73 -12.55 3.12
C LEU A 114 -9.46 -13.67 3.87
N GLU A 115 -10.24 -13.33 4.90
CA GLU A 115 -10.94 -14.30 5.76
C GLU A 115 -12.39 -14.55 5.33
N HIS A 116 -12.99 -13.61 4.59
CA HIS A 116 -14.43 -13.58 4.37
C HIS A 116 -14.88 -13.38 2.92
N HIS A 117 -13.97 -13.03 2.01
CA HIS A 117 -14.26 -12.85 0.59
C HIS A 117 -13.55 -13.90 -0.27
N GLY A 118 -14.16 -14.22 -1.41
CA GLY A 118 -13.50 -14.98 -2.45
C GLY A 118 -12.39 -14.13 -3.06
N LEU A 119 -11.14 -14.44 -2.72
CA LEU A 119 -9.96 -14.01 -3.46
C LEU A 119 -9.57 -15.10 -4.45
N ASP A 120 -9.03 -14.72 -5.60
CA ASP A 120 -8.44 -15.70 -6.51
C ASP A 120 -7.10 -16.25 -5.98
N ALA A 121 -6.52 -17.20 -6.72
CA ALA A 121 -5.24 -17.80 -6.41
C ALA A 121 -4.08 -16.78 -6.30
N CYS A 122 -4.21 -15.60 -6.92
CA CYS A 122 -3.25 -14.51 -6.86
C CYS A 122 -3.59 -13.49 -5.76
N ARG A 123 -4.52 -13.83 -4.86
CA ARG A 123 -4.93 -13.04 -3.70
C ARG A 123 -5.61 -11.72 -4.04
N GLY A 124 -6.23 -11.64 -5.21
CA GLY A 124 -6.97 -10.46 -5.66
C GLY A 124 -8.40 -10.74 -6.09
N HIS A 125 -9.15 -9.67 -6.33
CA HIS A 125 -10.45 -9.71 -6.98
C HIS A 125 -10.84 -8.33 -7.55
N PRO A 126 -11.80 -8.27 -8.49
CA PRO A 126 -12.36 -7.01 -8.95
C PRO A 126 -13.45 -6.47 -8.01
N THR A 127 -13.53 -5.13 -7.91
CA THR A 127 -14.73 -4.43 -7.43
C THR A 127 -15.84 -4.48 -8.49
N ARG A 128 -17.06 -4.03 -8.14
CA ARG A 128 -18.16 -3.87 -9.11
C ARG A 128 -17.89 -2.87 -10.24
N PHE A 129 -16.83 -2.07 -10.11
CA PHE A 129 -16.40 -1.10 -11.12
C PHE A 129 -15.24 -1.61 -11.98
N GLY A 130 -14.85 -2.88 -11.80
CA GLY A 130 -13.78 -3.52 -12.56
C GLY A 130 -12.38 -3.18 -12.08
N VAL A 131 -12.22 -2.58 -10.90
CA VAL A 131 -10.91 -2.38 -10.29
C VAL A 131 -10.44 -3.69 -9.68
N TYR A 132 -9.52 -4.37 -10.34
CA TYR A 132 -8.81 -5.52 -9.74
C TYR A 132 -7.76 -5.02 -8.75
N HIS A 133 -7.66 -5.69 -7.60
CA HIS A 133 -6.76 -5.32 -6.52
C HIS A 133 -6.37 -6.53 -5.67
N TYR A 134 -5.22 -6.45 -5.00
CA TYR A 134 -4.74 -7.45 -4.06
C TYR A 134 -5.05 -7.08 -2.61
N HIS A 135 -5.30 -8.07 -1.77
CA HIS A 135 -5.45 -7.90 -0.31
C HIS A 135 -4.31 -8.53 0.51
N SER A 136 -3.42 -9.30 -0.12
CA SER A 136 -2.26 -9.93 0.51
C SER A 136 -1.21 -10.27 -0.54
N HIS A 137 -0.12 -10.94 -0.14
CA HIS A 137 1.00 -11.31 -1.01
C HIS A 137 0.54 -12.02 -2.32
N PRO A 138 0.71 -11.39 -3.50
CA PRO A 138 0.29 -11.96 -4.77
C PRO A 138 1.45 -12.75 -5.38
N ALA A 139 1.54 -14.05 -5.07
CA ALA A 139 2.61 -14.93 -5.55
C ALA A 139 2.71 -15.06 -7.10
N CYS A 140 1.78 -14.44 -7.83
CA CYS A 140 1.70 -14.45 -9.29
C CYS A 140 2.57 -13.38 -9.97
N ILE A 141 3.02 -12.34 -9.26
CA ILE A 141 3.77 -11.21 -9.87
C ILE A 141 5.28 -11.33 -9.69
N GLN A 142 5.71 -11.90 -8.57
CA GLN A 142 7.09 -12.14 -8.23
C GLN A 142 7.17 -13.42 -7.40
N LYS A 143 8.22 -14.20 -7.61
CA LYS A 143 8.45 -15.44 -6.87
C LYS A 143 9.58 -15.24 -5.89
N ASP A 144 9.35 -15.64 -4.65
CA ASP A 144 10.43 -15.74 -3.68
C ASP A 144 11.38 -16.89 -4.02
N SER A 145 12.64 -16.77 -3.59
CA SER A 145 13.59 -17.88 -3.50
C SER A 145 13.70 -18.33 -2.06
N SER A 146 13.79 -19.64 -1.82
CA SER A 146 13.81 -20.23 -0.46
C SER A 146 15.00 -19.86 0.41
N ASP A 147 16.01 -19.21 -0.16
CA ASP A 147 17.29 -18.88 0.45
C ASP A 147 17.64 -17.39 0.32
N GLN A 148 16.72 -16.56 -0.17
CA GLN A 148 16.97 -15.13 -0.37
C GLN A 148 15.87 -14.29 0.25
N HIS A 149 16.22 -13.04 0.52
CA HIS A 149 15.23 -12.01 0.76
C HIS A 149 14.28 -11.91 -0.42
N SER A 150 12.98 -11.74 -0.15
CA SER A 150 11.97 -11.55 -1.18
C SER A 150 12.33 -10.39 -2.11
N PRO A 151 11.89 -10.42 -3.38
CA PRO A 151 12.00 -9.26 -4.28
C PRO A 151 10.99 -8.16 -3.89
N VAL A 152 11.17 -6.96 -4.44
CA VAL A 152 10.16 -5.90 -4.31
C VAL A 152 8.92 -6.31 -5.09
N ILE A 153 7.77 -6.20 -4.44
CA ILE A 153 6.47 -6.51 -5.02
C ILE A 153 5.62 -5.25 -5.21
N GLY A 154 6.02 -4.13 -4.62
CA GLY A 154 5.33 -2.85 -4.78
C GLY A 154 5.92 -1.71 -3.95
N TYR A 155 5.22 -0.59 -3.97
CA TYR A 155 5.56 0.63 -3.25
C TYR A 155 4.36 1.13 -2.45
N ALA A 156 4.58 1.36 -1.16
CA ALA A 156 3.61 2.03 -0.30
C ALA A 156 3.50 3.51 -0.69
N PHE A 157 2.34 4.13 -0.42
CA PHE A 157 2.11 5.52 -0.79
C PHE A 157 2.90 6.54 0.04
N ASP A 158 3.63 6.11 1.08
CA ASP A 158 4.64 6.91 1.77
C ASP A 158 6.06 6.79 1.17
N GLY A 159 6.21 6.00 0.10
CA GLY A 159 7.42 5.88 -0.70
C GLY A 159 8.30 4.68 -0.38
N PHE A 160 8.06 3.98 0.74
CA PHE A 160 8.86 2.81 1.08
C PHE A 160 8.49 1.59 0.23
N LYS A 161 9.49 0.76 -0.07
CA LYS A 161 9.33 -0.49 -0.81
C LYS A 161 8.56 -1.51 0.03
N ILE A 162 7.77 -2.35 -0.67
CA ILE A 162 7.09 -3.51 -0.12
C ILE A 162 7.72 -4.74 -0.75
N TYR A 163 8.17 -5.65 0.10
CA TYR A 163 8.75 -6.93 -0.28
C TYR A 163 7.76 -8.06 0.01
N GLY A 164 8.03 -9.22 -0.61
CA GLY A 164 7.40 -10.48 -0.23
C GLY A 164 7.67 -10.88 1.23
N GLY A 165 7.23 -12.07 1.63
CA GLY A 165 7.27 -12.46 3.05
C GLY A 165 8.65 -12.80 3.61
N GLN A 166 9.63 -13.09 2.75
CA GLN A 166 10.92 -13.61 3.16
C GLN A 166 11.92 -12.47 3.42
N GLY A 167 12.57 -12.53 4.57
CA GLY A 167 13.74 -11.75 4.93
C GLY A 167 15.04 -12.50 4.62
N GLU A 168 16.10 -12.20 5.38
CA GLU A 168 17.42 -12.80 5.18
C GLU A 168 17.40 -14.34 5.16
N ASN A 169 18.11 -14.93 4.20
CA ASN A 169 18.23 -16.37 4.01
C ASN A 169 16.88 -17.11 3.86
N GLY A 170 15.86 -16.43 3.31
CA GLY A 170 14.53 -17.00 3.08
C GLY A 170 13.66 -17.13 4.34
N GLN A 171 14.12 -16.62 5.49
CA GLN A 171 13.39 -16.70 6.75
C GLN A 171 12.42 -15.54 6.90
N LEU A 172 11.22 -15.79 7.45
CA LEU A 172 10.30 -14.70 7.79
C LEU A 172 10.97 -13.76 8.81
N PRO A 173 10.91 -12.43 8.63
CA PRO A 173 11.48 -11.49 9.60
C PRO A 173 10.79 -11.62 10.96
N SER A 174 11.58 -11.66 12.04
CA SER A 174 11.08 -11.77 13.41
C SER A 174 10.93 -10.44 14.15
N ASP A 175 11.35 -9.35 13.51
CA ASP A 175 11.54 -8.02 14.07
C ASP A 175 10.66 -6.95 13.40
N LEU A 176 9.60 -7.38 12.69
CA LEU A 176 8.64 -6.47 12.08
C LEU A 176 7.92 -5.63 13.15
N ASP A 177 7.80 -4.34 12.86
CA ASP A 177 7.01 -3.39 13.61
C ASP A 177 5.50 -3.57 13.36
N PRO A 178 4.62 -2.82 14.06
CA PRO A 178 3.17 -2.93 13.88
C PRO A 178 2.66 -2.56 12.47
N CYS A 179 3.47 -1.89 11.64
CA CYS A 179 3.12 -1.55 10.26
C CYS A 179 3.50 -2.65 9.25
N ASN A 180 4.10 -3.77 9.70
CA ASN A 180 4.78 -4.79 8.90
C ASN A 180 6.14 -4.34 8.32
N GLY A 181 6.80 -3.35 8.91
CA GLY A 181 8.11 -2.89 8.42
C GLY A 181 9.26 -3.13 9.40
N HIS A 182 10.47 -3.09 8.87
CA HIS A 182 11.71 -3.03 9.64
C HIS A 182 12.79 -2.35 8.79
N ALA A 183 14.01 -2.20 9.33
CA ALA A 183 15.11 -1.59 8.60
C ALA A 183 16.40 -2.41 8.72
N ASP A 184 17.13 -2.48 7.63
CA ASP A 184 18.48 -3.06 7.57
C ASP A 184 19.46 -2.11 6.85
N PRO A 185 20.78 -2.34 6.95
CA PRO A 185 21.79 -1.46 6.34
C PRO A 185 21.77 -1.40 4.80
N ASP A 186 21.26 -2.43 4.13
CA ASP A 186 21.31 -2.57 2.67
C ASP A 186 20.08 -1.93 2.00
N ARG A 187 18.91 -2.06 2.61
CA ARG A 187 17.61 -1.65 2.05
C ARG A 187 17.02 -0.42 2.71
N GLY A 188 17.51 -0.06 3.91
CA GLY A 188 16.85 0.91 4.78
C GLY A 188 15.51 0.38 5.29
N TYR A 189 14.62 1.28 5.71
CA TYR A 189 13.28 0.88 6.16
C TYR A 189 12.43 0.40 4.97
N HIS A 190 11.75 -0.73 5.14
CA HIS A 190 10.88 -1.31 4.14
C HIS A 190 9.83 -2.22 4.80
N TYR A 191 8.78 -2.53 4.04
CA TYR A 191 7.69 -3.38 4.48
C TYR A 191 7.81 -4.81 3.94
N HIS A 192 7.25 -5.75 4.68
CA HIS A 192 7.06 -7.13 4.25
C HIS A 192 5.59 -7.51 4.26
N THR A 193 5.14 -8.24 3.24
CA THR A 193 3.86 -8.93 3.35
C THR A 193 3.94 -10.05 4.39
N THR A 194 2.87 -10.29 5.14
CA THR A 194 2.82 -11.34 6.17
C THR A 194 1.65 -12.29 5.94
N PRO A 195 1.75 -13.57 6.39
CA PRO A 195 0.63 -14.51 6.30
C PRO A 195 -0.50 -14.18 7.30
N GLN A 196 -0.25 -13.28 8.23
CA GLN A 196 -1.16 -12.86 9.29
C GLN A 196 -1.52 -11.38 9.10
N PHE A 197 -2.63 -10.94 9.70
CA PHE A 197 -2.98 -9.52 9.68
C PHE A 197 -1.79 -8.67 10.17
N PRO A 198 -1.44 -7.56 9.50
CA PRO A 198 -2.22 -6.83 8.48
C PRO A 198 -1.98 -7.23 7.01
N PHE A 199 -1.29 -8.34 6.74
CA PHE A 199 -1.00 -8.93 5.43
C PHE A 199 -0.11 -8.12 4.49
N VAL A 200 -0.39 -6.84 4.27
CA VAL A 200 0.41 -5.94 3.43
C VAL A 200 0.98 -4.82 4.31
N LEU A 201 0.15 -3.86 4.73
CA LEU A 201 0.55 -2.72 5.57
C LEU A 201 -0.43 -2.54 6.71
N GLY A 202 0.08 -2.37 7.94
CA GLY A 202 -0.73 -1.98 9.10
C GLY A 202 -0.91 -0.47 9.23
N CYS A 203 0.09 0.27 8.77
CA CYS A 203 0.19 1.73 8.81
C CYS A 203 1.29 2.18 7.83
N TYR A 204 1.38 3.48 7.59
CA TYR A 204 2.54 4.11 6.98
C TYR A 204 3.49 4.60 8.08
N HIS A 205 4.77 4.27 7.98
CA HIS A 205 5.82 4.81 8.80
C HIS A 205 6.29 6.18 8.29
N GLY A 206 6.11 6.44 6.99
CA GLY A 206 6.35 7.72 6.37
C GLY A 206 5.11 8.60 6.26
N ILE A 207 5.26 9.72 5.56
CA ILE A 207 4.16 10.63 5.19
C ILE A 207 3.59 10.18 3.84
N PRO A 208 2.33 9.67 3.79
CA PRO A 208 1.75 9.18 2.55
C PRO A 208 1.28 10.31 1.63
N VAL A 209 1.34 10.07 0.32
CA VAL A 209 0.73 10.94 -0.69
C VAL A 209 -0.78 10.70 -0.72
N THR A 210 -1.52 11.59 -0.06
CA THR A 210 -2.98 11.45 0.12
C THR A 210 -3.76 11.42 -1.19
N GLY A 211 -3.29 12.11 -2.23
CA GLY A 211 -3.90 12.11 -3.57
C GLY A 211 -3.97 10.72 -4.24
N ASN A 212 -3.22 9.72 -3.76
CA ASN A 212 -3.30 8.36 -4.28
C ASN A 212 -4.55 7.60 -3.81
N TYR A 213 -5.18 8.03 -2.72
CA TYR A 213 -6.36 7.39 -2.14
C TYR A 213 -7.50 8.37 -1.80
N ASP A 214 -7.31 9.66 -2.09
CA ASP A 214 -8.39 10.63 -2.18
C ASP A 214 -9.21 10.35 -3.45
N ARG A 215 -10.46 9.91 -3.24
CA ARG A 215 -11.41 9.58 -4.32
C ARG A 215 -11.75 10.77 -5.21
N SER A 216 -11.54 12.01 -4.76
CA SER A 216 -11.74 13.19 -5.62
C SER A 216 -10.60 13.39 -6.63
N GLN A 217 -9.45 12.78 -6.40
CA GLN A 217 -8.22 12.97 -7.17
C GLN A 217 -7.87 11.76 -8.05
N GLN A 218 -8.52 10.61 -7.87
CA GLN A 218 -8.31 9.39 -8.66
C GLN A 218 -9.56 9.00 -9.46
N PRO A 219 -9.59 9.23 -10.79
CA PRO A 219 -10.77 9.01 -11.64
C PRO A 219 -11.32 7.57 -11.65
N GLY A 220 -10.47 6.55 -11.46
CA GLY A 220 -10.93 5.15 -11.43
C GLY A 220 -11.56 4.73 -10.09
N PHE A 221 -11.26 5.43 -8.99
CA PHE A 221 -11.84 5.18 -7.67
C PHE A 221 -13.05 6.09 -7.37
N SER A 222 -13.28 7.12 -8.20
CA SER A 222 -14.33 8.13 -8.02
C SER A 222 -15.71 7.71 -8.56
N ASN A 223 -15.76 6.77 -9.51
CA ASN A 223 -17.02 6.28 -10.10
C ASN A 223 -17.84 5.37 -9.18
N GLY A 224 -17.32 5.07 -7.99
CA GLY A 224 -18.02 4.35 -6.95
C GLY A 224 -18.62 5.26 -5.89
N ARG A 225 -19.94 5.48 -5.95
CA ARG A 225 -20.75 5.59 -4.72
C ARG A 225 -20.79 4.24 -3.98
N GLU A 226 -19.63 3.70 -3.66
CA GLU A 226 -19.45 2.75 -2.59
C GLU A 226 -19.35 3.63 -1.34
N GLY A 227 -20.38 3.53 -0.50
CA GLY A 227 -20.79 4.54 0.48
C GLY A 227 -19.64 5.32 1.10
N THR A 228 -19.82 6.64 1.17
CA THR A 228 -19.00 7.61 1.90
C THR A 228 -18.10 6.96 2.96
N GLY A 229 -16.89 6.59 2.57
CA GLY A 229 -15.82 6.20 3.48
C GLY A 229 -15.14 7.45 4.04
N GLY A 230 -15.92 8.44 4.47
CA GLY A 230 -15.44 9.26 5.56
C GLY A 230 -15.36 8.30 6.74
N GLU A 231 -14.23 8.24 7.43
CA GLU A 231 -14.07 7.44 8.66
C GLU A 231 -15.32 7.60 9.50
N ARG A 232 -16.14 6.54 9.58
CA ARG A 232 -17.13 6.51 10.65
C ARG A 232 -16.30 6.47 11.92
N PRO A 233 -16.70 7.14 13.01
CA PRO A 233 -15.97 7.10 14.27
C PRO A 233 -15.58 5.67 14.73
N GLY A 234 -16.31 4.63 14.32
CA GLY A 234 -15.95 3.23 14.60
C GLY A 234 -14.85 2.61 13.72
N ASP A 235 -14.53 3.18 12.56
CA ASP A 235 -13.64 2.57 11.56
C ASP A 235 -12.17 2.63 12.00
N SER A 236 -11.74 3.74 12.62
CA SER A 236 -10.39 3.88 13.16
C SER A 236 -10.15 2.99 14.38
N LEU A 237 -11.16 2.81 15.23
CA LEU A 237 -11.12 1.85 16.34
C LEU A 237 -10.99 0.42 15.82
N ARG A 238 -11.77 0.08 14.80
CA ARG A 238 -11.80 -1.25 14.19
C ARG A 238 -10.45 -1.55 13.55
N LEU A 239 -9.94 -0.66 12.70
CA LEU A 239 -8.62 -0.78 12.07
C LEU A 239 -7.50 -0.94 13.11
N ALA A 240 -7.49 -0.09 14.15
CA ALA A 240 -6.45 -0.13 15.17
C ALA A 240 -6.49 -1.41 16.02
N CYS A 241 -7.67 -2.00 16.21
CA CYS A 241 -7.90 -3.08 17.15
C CYS A 241 -8.22 -4.44 16.53
N ASP A 242 -8.35 -4.56 15.21
CA ASP A 242 -8.89 -5.76 14.59
C ASP A 242 -8.01 -6.99 14.79
N GLY A 243 -6.70 -6.87 14.61
CA GLY A 243 -5.76 -7.96 14.92
C GLY A 243 -5.74 -8.32 16.41
N ASN A 244 -5.90 -7.34 17.30
CA ASN A 244 -6.03 -7.58 18.73
C ASN A 244 -7.36 -8.28 19.08
N ARG A 245 -8.45 -7.88 18.46
CA ARG A 245 -9.77 -8.48 18.62
C ARG A 245 -9.74 -9.94 18.17
N GLN A 246 -9.21 -10.24 17.00
CA GLN A 246 -9.16 -11.62 16.50
C GLN A 246 -8.36 -12.53 17.43
N ARG A 247 -7.25 -12.03 17.98
CA ARG A 247 -6.37 -12.79 18.87
C ARG A 247 -6.96 -13.03 20.27
N PHE A 248 -7.58 -12.02 20.86
CA PHE A 248 -7.98 -12.05 22.28
C PHE A 248 -9.49 -12.10 22.51
N CYS A 249 -10.28 -11.84 21.47
CA CYS A 249 -11.74 -11.82 21.46
C CYS A 249 -12.32 -12.57 20.24
N PRO A 250 -11.87 -13.81 19.96
CA PRO A 250 -12.27 -14.54 18.76
C PRO A 250 -13.78 -14.84 18.76
N GLY A 251 -14.40 -14.76 17.58
CA GLY A 251 -15.80 -15.15 17.38
C GLY A 251 -16.85 -14.21 17.97
N LEU A 252 -16.46 -13.08 18.56
CA LEU A 252 -17.40 -12.10 19.11
C LEU A 252 -17.83 -11.08 18.05
N ALA A 253 -19.12 -11.07 17.73
CA ALA A 253 -19.72 -10.07 16.86
C ALA A 253 -19.73 -8.66 17.50
N PRO A 254 -19.78 -7.58 16.70
CA PRO A 254 -19.91 -6.22 17.22
C PRO A 254 -21.09 -6.08 18.20
N GLY A 255 -20.81 -5.59 19.40
CA GLY A 255 -21.80 -5.44 20.46
C GLY A 255 -21.22 -5.42 21.87
N PRO A 256 -22.07 -5.39 22.92
CA PRO A 256 -21.64 -5.25 24.31
C PRO A 256 -20.64 -6.32 24.77
N GLN A 257 -20.79 -7.55 24.29
CA GLN A 257 -19.90 -8.68 24.61
C GLN A 257 -18.49 -8.46 24.04
N LEU A 258 -18.39 -8.04 22.78
CA LEU A 258 -17.12 -7.67 22.17
C LEU A 258 -16.47 -6.50 22.91
N HIS A 259 -17.22 -5.43 23.20
CA HIS A 259 -16.69 -4.29 23.95
C HIS A 259 -16.17 -4.68 25.35
N GLN A 260 -16.86 -5.59 26.03
CA GLN A 260 -16.41 -6.09 27.32
C GLN A 260 -15.14 -6.92 27.19
N CYS A 261 -15.05 -7.78 26.19
CA CYS A 261 -13.85 -8.56 25.92
C CYS A 261 -12.66 -7.65 25.59
N MET A 262 -12.83 -6.66 24.72
CA MET A 262 -11.79 -5.71 24.35
C MET A 262 -11.28 -4.94 25.57
N ARG A 263 -12.16 -4.47 26.46
CA ARG A 263 -11.73 -3.80 27.71
C ARG A 263 -10.96 -4.71 28.66
N ARG A 264 -11.35 -5.98 28.78
CA ARG A 264 -10.64 -6.94 29.65
C ARG A 264 -9.24 -7.25 29.14
N ASN A 265 -9.06 -7.23 27.82
CA ASN A 265 -7.79 -7.53 27.18
C ASN A 265 -6.99 -6.29 26.75
N GLU A 266 -7.45 -5.08 27.08
CA GLU A 266 -6.85 -3.81 26.63
C GLU A 266 -5.35 -3.74 26.90
N ASN A 267 -4.87 -4.23 28.05
CA ASN A 267 -3.44 -4.23 28.38
C ASN A 267 -2.59 -5.14 27.48
N GLN A 268 -3.21 -6.15 26.85
CA GLN A 268 -2.56 -7.06 25.90
C GLN A 268 -2.63 -6.54 24.46
N PHE A 269 -3.33 -5.42 24.23
CA PHE A 269 -3.53 -4.86 22.91
C PHE A 269 -2.35 -3.99 22.47
N SER A 270 -2.22 -3.78 21.16
CA SER A 270 -1.20 -2.89 20.60
C SER A 270 -1.34 -1.47 21.17
N ALA A 271 -0.24 -0.71 21.20
CA ALA A 271 -0.29 0.69 21.64
C ALA A 271 -1.30 1.50 20.81
N THR A 272 -1.37 1.23 19.51
CA THR A 272 -2.32 1.83 18.56
C THR A 272 -3.76 1.50 18.91
N CYS A 273 -4.09 0.23 19.16
CA CYS A 273 -5.43 -0.16 19.59
C CYS A 273 -5.82 0.48 20.92
N ARG A 274 -4.92 0.47 21.91
CA ARG A 274 -5.17 1.12 23.21
C ARG A 274 -5.43 2.61 23.06
N ALA A 275 -4.66 3.30 22.22
CA ALA A 275 -4.86 4.71 21.94
C ALA A 275 -6.23 4.98 21.30
N ALA A 276 -6.61 4.17 20.31
CA ALA A 276 -7.93 4.26 19.68
C ALA A 276 -9.06 3.97 20.68
N MET A 277 -8.95 2.92 21.49
CA MET A 277 -9.94 2.58 22.52
C MET A 277 -10.19 3.70 23.52
N ARG A 278 -9.17 4.52 23.83
CA ARG A 278 -9.30 5.67 24.73
C ARG A 278 -10.08 6.83 24.10
N GLN A 279 -9.94 7.04 22.80
CA GLN A 279 -10.64 8.08 22.06
C GLN A 279 -12.14 7.79 21.91
N PHE A 280 -12.52 6.51 21.87
CA PHE A 280 -13.92 6.06 21.72
C PHE A 280 -14.59 5.62 23.02
N ARG A 281 -13.98 5.95 24.17
CA ARG A 281 -14.56 5.62 25.48
C ARG A 281 -15.79 6.52 25.71
N PRO A 282 -17.00 5.97 25.94
CA PRO A 282 -18.14 6.81 26.29
C PRO A 282 -17.83 7.56 27.59
N PRO A 283 -18.31 8.81 27.75
CA PRO A 283 -18.08 9.58 28.97
C PRO A 283 -18.60 8.80 30.18
N PRO A 284 -17.95 8.91 31.35
CA PRO A 284 -18.45 8.30 32.57
C PRO A 284 -19.89 8.81 32.82
N ARG A 285 -20.78 7.86 33.16
CA ARG A 285 -22.14 8.18 33.61
C ARG A 285 -22.11 8.75 35.02
#